data_AF-A0A8T3SWY4-F1
#
_entry.id   AF-A0A8T3SWY4-F1
#
_cell.length_a   1.000
_cell.length_b   1.000
_cell.length_c   1.000
_cell.angle_alpha   90.00
_cell.angle_beta   90.00
_cell.angle_gamma   90.00
#
_symmetry.space_group_name_H-M   'P 1'
#
loop_
_entity.id
_entity.type
_entity.pdbx_description
1 polymer ?
#
loop_
_entity_poly.entity_id
_entity_poly.type
_entity_poly.pdbx_seq_one_letter_code
_entity_poly.pdbx_strand_id
1 'polypeptide(L)'
;SVAVSIEGAVAYLLRATDGVTHVAIGSLGGSSPARELTSDGQMADRWPAFSPDGATIVFGRVEADDPRASRGIWTVESRGGPPVALTTDGAYPRWVP
;
A
#
# COMPACT_ATOMS: atom_id res chain seq x y z
N SER A 1 1.61 2.60 9.35
CA SER A 1 0.49 1.67 9.58
C SER A 1 0.87 0.30 9.04
N VAL A 2 0.26 -0.76 9.55
CA VAL A 2 0.52 -2.16 9.17
C VAL A 2 -0.83 -2.86 9.01
N ALA A 3 -0.96 -3.72 8.01
CA ALA A 3 -2.09 -4.61 7.79
C ALA A 3 -1.58 -6.06 7.66
N VAL A 4 -2.39 -7.02 8.10
CA VAL A 4 -2.05 -8.44 8.11
C VAL A 4 -3.16 -9.21 7.40
N SER A 5 -2.77 -10.15 6.54
CA SER A 5 -3.68 -11.08 5.86
C SER A 5 -3.86 -12.37 6.69
N ILE A 6 -4.89 -13.16 6.37
CA ILE A 6 -5.18 -14.44 7.04
C ILE A 6 -4.04 -15.48 6.90
N GLU A 7 -3.29 -15.42 5.79
CA GLU A 7 -2.17 -16.31 5.48
C GLU A 7 -0.83 -15.84 6.10
N GLY A 8 -0.86 -14.78 6.93
CA GLY A 8 0.33 -14.28 7.63
C GLY A 8 1.23 -13.36 6.80
N ALA A 9 0.80 -12.94 5.60
CA ALA A 9 1.46 -11.85 4.88
C ALA A 9 1.15 -10.50 5.53
N VAL A 10 2.12 -9.60 5.52
CA VAL A 10 2.05 -8.28 6.14
C VAL A 10 2.26 -7.22 5.07
N ALA A 11 1.31 -6.29 4.94
CA ALA A 11 1.45 -5.09 4.14
C ALA A 11 1.77 -3.92 5.07
N TYR A 12 2.81 -3.17 4.75
CA TYR A 12 3.22 -2.03 5.57
C TYR A 12 3.82 -0.93 4.71
N LEU A 13 3.92 0.24 5.33
CA LEU A 13 4.53 1.41 4.71
C LEU A 13 6.04 1.38 4.95
N LEU A 14 6.81 1.37 3.86
CA LEU A 14 8.27 1.43 3.87
C LEU A 14 8.71 2.81 3.37
N ARG A 15 9.60 3.48 4.09
CA ARG A 15 10.29 4.65 3.53
C ARG A 15 11.41 4.15 2.63
N ALA A 16 11.25 4.31 1.32
CA ALA A 16 12.19 3.82 0.33
C ALA A 16 13.39 4.76 0.20
N THR A 17 14.33 4.37 -0.67
CA THR A 17 15.59 5.10 -0.91
C THR A 17 15.38 6.46 -1.57
N ASP A 18 14.25 6.65 -2.26
CA ASP A 18 13.79 7.95 -2.79
C ASP A 18 13.28 8.89 -1.69
N GLY A 19 13.17 8.42 -0.45
CA GLY A 19 12.68 9.19 0.69
C GLY A 19 11.15 9.26 0.79
N VAL A 20 10.44 8.61 -0.13
CA VAL A 20 8.98 8.53 -0.19
C VAL A 20 8.50 7.24 0.47
N THR A 21 7.24 7.21 0.86
CA THR A 21 6.65 6.07 1.57
C THR A 21 5.83 5.23 0.60
N HIS A 22 6.21 3.97 0.45
CA HIS A 22 5.61 3.02 -0.50
C HIS A 22 4.98 1.84 0.23
N VAL A 23 4.04 1.16 -0.44
CA VAL A 23 3.47 -0.10 0.02
C VAL A 23 4.48 -1.21 -0.23
N ALA A 24 4.85 -1.91 0.84
CA ALA A 24 5.66 -3.12 0.78
C ALA A 24 4.90 -4.30 1.40
N ILE A 25 5.24 -5.51 0.95
CA ILE A 25 4.72 -6.77 1.49
C ILE A 25 5.84 -7.64 2.03
N GLY A 26 5.62 -8.27 3.18
CA GLY A 26 6.55 -9.21 3.80
C GLY A 26 5.84 -10.33 4.53
N SER A 27 6.60 -11.14 5.26
CA SER A 27 6.09 -12.23 6.10
C SER A 27 6.43 -11.99 7.57
N LEU A 28 5.52 -12.38 8.47
CA LEU A 28 5.75 -12.35 9.93
C LEU A 28 6.94 -13.22 10.37
N GLY A 29 7.28 -14.26 9.59
CA GLY A 29 8.38 -15.18 9.91
C GLY A 29 9.78 -14.61 9.68
N GLY A 30 9.90 -13.41 9.10
CA GLY A 30 11.18 -12.69 8.94
C GLY A 30 12.22 -13.36 8.02
N SER A 31 11.88 -14.47 7.36
CA SER A 31 12.83 -15.27 6.57
C SER A 31 13.11 -14.71 5.18
N SER A 32 12.41 -13.66 4.74
CA SER A 32 12.63 -13.03 3.44
C SER A 32 12.51 -11.50 3.56
N PRO A 33 13.36 -10.74 2.83
CA PRO A 33 13.24 -9.30 2.78
C PRO A 33 11.87 -8.92 2.23
N ALA A 34 11.31 -7.82 2.74
CA ALA A 34 10.07 -7.32 2.18
C ALA A 34 10.25 -6.84 0.75
N ARG A 35 9.18 -6.97 -0.01
CA ARG A 35 9.12 -6.62 -1.41
C ARG A 35 8.28 -5.37 -1.57
N GLU A 36 8.84 -4.37 -2.24
CA GLU A 36 8.07 -3.20 -2.66
C GLU A 36 7.02 -3.60 -3.70
N LEU A 37 5.83 -3.01 -3.60
CA LEU A 37 4.73 -3.18 -4.55
C LEU A 37 4.43 -1.89 -5.32
N THR A 38 4.86 -0.75 -4.80
CA THR A 38 4.75 0.58 -5.41
C THR A 38 6.12 1.25 -5.37
N SER A 39 6.36 2.23 -6.25
CA SER A 39 7.69 2.87 -6.37
C SER A 39 7.62 4.24 -7.07
N ASP A 40 6.51 4.95 -6.95
CA ASP A 40 6.34 6.27 -7.58
C ASP A 40 6.92 7.36 -6.67
N GLY A 41 8.14 7.81 -6.95
CA GLY A 41 8.84 8.79 -6.13
C GLY A 41 8.21 10.20 -6.06
N GLN A 42 7.11 10.46 -6.76
CA GLN A 42 6.32 11.69 -6.58
C GLN A 42 5.11 11.49 -5.68
N MET A 43 4.78 10.25 -5.33
CA MET A 43 3.54 9.88 -4.66
C MET A 43 3.81 9.08 -3.38
N ALA A 44 3.26 9.55 -2.26
CA ALA A 44 3.32 8.81 -1.00
C ALA A 44 2.06 7.98 -0.77
N ASP A 45 2.24 6.70 -0.44
CA ASP A 45 1.17 5.77 -0.14
C ASP A 45 0.85 5.73 1.36
N ARG A 46 -0.40 5.46 1.70
CA ARG A 46 -0.95 5.54 3.06
C ARG A 46 -2.02 4.50 3.33
N TRP A 47 -2.15 4.14 4.61
CA TRP A 47 -3.25 3.32 5.13
C TRP A 47 -3.54 2.05 4.32
N PRO A 48 -2.55 1.18 4.07
CA PRO A 48 -2.77 -0.05 3.34
C PRO A 48 -3.70 -0.98 4.13
N ALA A 49 -4.58 -1.69 3.43
CA ALA A 49 -5.42 -2.74 3.97
C ALA A 49 -5.58 -3.89 2.95
N PHE A 50 -5.52 -5.14 3.43
CA PHE A 50 -5.79 -6.30 2.58
C PHE A 50 -7.28 -6.46 2.31
N SER A 51 -7.61 -6.94 1.12
CA SER A 51 -8.90 -7.53 0.80
C SER A 51 -9.15 -8.78 1.68
N PRO A 52 -10.41 -9.19 1.89
CA PRO A 52 -10.72 -10.34 2.74
C PRO A 52 -10.03 -11.64 2.30
N ASP A 53 -9.81 -11.81 0.99
CA ASP A 53 -9.10 -12.95 0.39
C ASP A 53 -7.56 -12.78 0.38
N GLY A 54 -7.02 -11.65 0.83
CA GLY A 54 -5.59 -11.34 0.83
C GLY A 54 -4.96 -11.11 -0.55
N ALA A 55 -5.74 -11.16 -1.63
CA ALA A 55 -5.22 -11.05 -3.00
C ALA A 55 -4.88 -9.61 -3.40
N THR A 56 -5.55 -8.63 -2.78
CA THR A 56 -5.44 -7.22 -3.14
C THR A 56 -5.10 -6.38 -1.90
N ILE A 57 -4.28 -5.35 -2.07
CA ILE A 57 -4.06 -4.31 -1.07
C ILE A 57 -4.69 -3.02 -1.59
N VAL A 58 -5.60 -2.44 -0.80
CA VAL A 58 -6.11 -1.07 -1.03
C VAL A 58 -5.28 -0.10 -0.21
N PHE A 59 -5.02 1.10 -0.73
CA PHE A 59 -4.26 2.14 -0.05
C PHE A 59 -4.71 3.53 -0.53
N GLY A 60 -4.46 4.56 0.27
CA GLY A 60 -4.63 5.94 -0.14
C GLY A 60 -3.32 6.48 -0.71
N ARG A 61 -3.40 7.39 -1.69
CA ARG A 61 -2.23 8.03 -2.30
C ARG A 61 -2.31 9.54 -2.16
N VAL A 62 -1.18 10.19 -1.90
CA VAL A 62 -1.04 11.65 -1.85
C VAL A 62 0.22 12.09 -2.58
N GLU A 63 0.34 13.37 -2.91
CA GLU A 63 1.62 13.94 -3.36
C GLU A 63 2.71 13.80 -2.28
N ALA A 64 3.94 13.50 -2.69
CA ALA A 64 5.06 13.35 -1.77
C ALA A 64 5.47 14.68 -1.10
N ASP A 65 5.29 15.81 -1.79
CA ASP A 65 5.61 17.15 -1.31
C ASP A 65 4.44 17.85 -0.60
N ASP A 66 3.20 17.48 -0.93
CA ASP A 66 1.99 17.92 -0.21
C ASP A 66 1.15 16.73 0.31
N PRO A 67 1.38 16.31 1.56
CA PRO A 67 0.58 15.34 2.30
C PRO A 67 -0.95 15.54 2.32
N ARG A 68 -1.45 16.74 1.97
CA ARG A 68 -2.87 17.09 1.96
C ARG A 68 -3.48 16.95 0.56
N ALA A 69 -2.66 16.91 -0.48
CA ALA A 69 -3.10 16.70 -1.86
C ALA A 69 -3.36 15.21 -2.12
N SER A 70 -4.59 14.76 -1.86
CA SER A 70 -5.01 13.39 -2.18
C SER A 70 -5.02 13.14 -3.69
N ARG A 71 -4.54 11.96 -4.07
CA ARG A 71 -4.63 11.38 -5.42
C ARG A 71 -5.54 10.16 -5.46
N GLY A 72 -6.35 9.99 -4.42
CA GLY A 72 -7.41 9.00 -4.37
C GLY A 72 -7.04 7.70 -3.69
N ILE A 73 -7.95 6.75 -3.83
CA ILE A 73 -7.83 5.39 -3.35
C ILE A 73 -7.35 4.52 -4.51
N TRP A 74 -6.36 3.68 -4.22
CA TRP A 74 -5.68 2.84 -5.18
C TRP A 74 -5.63 1.39 -4.70
N THR A 75 -5.46 0.47 -5.63
CA THR A 75 -5.22 -0.94 -5.34
C THR A 75 -3.94 -1.43 -6.00
N VAL A 76 -3.34 -2.46 -5.43
CA VAL A 76 -2.28 -3.25 -6.04
C VAL A 76 -2.46 -4.71 -5.65
N GLU A 77 -2.17 -5.64 -6.57
CA GLU A 77 -2.19 -7.07 -6.24
C GLU A 77 -1.09 -7.39 -5.22
N SER A 78 -1.38 -8.26 -4.24
CA SER A 78 -0.40 -8.66 -3.23
C SER A 78 0.78 -9.44 -3.81
N ARG A 79 0.56 -10.07 -4.98
CA ARG A 79 1.60 -10.70 -5.80
C ARG A 79 2.37 -9.70 -6.67
N GLY A 80 1.97 -8.43 -6.67
CA GLY A 80 2.45 -7.30 -7.46
C GLY A 80 1.84 -7.18 -8.84
N GLY A 81 2.14 -6.07 -9.48
CA GLY A 81 1.50 -5.61 -10.70
C GLY A 81 1.38 -4.08 -10.66
N PRO A 82 0.88 -3.46 -11.74
CA PRO A 82 0.67 -2.03 -11.75
C PRO A 82 -0.43 -1.63 -10.76
N PRO A 83 -0.23 -0.58 -9.96
CA PRO A 83 -1.31 -0.03 -9.14
C PRO A 83 -2.43 0.57 -9.98
N VAL A 84 -3.67 0.43 -9.52
CA VAL A 84 -4.88 0.90 -10.22
C VAL A 84 -5.61 1.92 -9.36
N ALA A 85 -5.96 3.08 -9.93
CA ALA A 85 -6.78 4.08 -9.25
C ALA A 85 -8.26 3.65 -9.23
N LEU A 86 -8.88 3.74 -8.06
CA LEU A 86 -10.33 3.53 -7.88
C LEU A 86 -11.10 4.84 -7.83
N THR A 87 -10.46 5.89 -7.31
CA THR A 87 -11.04 7.24 -7.16
C THR A 87 -9.97 8.29 -7.46
N THR A 88 -10.41 9.54 -7.67
CA THR A 88 -9.50 10.69 -7.85
C THR A 88 -9.18 11.42 -6.56
N ASP A 89 -9.91 11.13 -5.48
CA ASP A 89 -9.79 11.73 -4.14
C ASP A 89 -10.20 10.74 -3.04
N GLY A 90 -10.07 11.15 -1.77
CA GLY A 90 -10.38 10.33 -0.60
C GLY A 90 -9.16 9.90 0.21
N ALA A 91 -9.42 9.23 1.34
CA ALA A 91 -8.41 8.80 2.30
C ALA A 91 -8.95 7.66 3.17
N TYR A 92 -8.05 7.01 3.93
CA TYR A 92 -8.38 5.96 4.91
C TYR A 92 -9.26 4.82 4.35
N PRO A 93 -8.88 4.20 3.22
CA PRO A 93 -9.65 3.10 2.68
C PRO A 93 -9.62 1.90 3.61
N ARG A 94 -10.72 1.14 3.62
CA ARG A 94 -10.80 -0.15 4.27
C ARG A 94 -11.70 -1.07 3.46
N TRP A 95 -11.39 -2.35 3.47
CA TRP A 95 -12.34 -3.35 3.02
C TRP A 95 -13.43 -3.54 4.07
N VAL A 96 -14.67 -3.63 3.60
CA VAL A 96 -15.79 -4.10 4.41
C VAL A 96 -16.10 -5.54 3.98
N PRO A 97 -16.49 -6.42 4.90
CA PRO A 97 -17.00 -7.75 4.55
C PRO A 97 -18.23 -7.70 3.64
#